data_AF-A0A924PCD3-F1
#
_entry.id   AF-A0A924PCD3-F1
#
_cell.length_a   1.000
_cell.length_b   1.000
_cell.length_c   1.000
_cell.angle_alpha   90.00
_cell.angle_beta   90.00
_cell.angle_gamma   90.00
#
_symmetry.space_group_name_H-M   'P 1'
#
loop_
_entity.id
_entity.type
_entity.pdbx_description
1 polymer ?
#
loop_
_entity_poly.entity_id
_entity_poly.type
_entity_poly.pdbx_seq_one_letter_code
_entity_poly.pdbx_strand_id
1 'polypeptide(L)'
;MALLWEETVQEALEKFISDPRRYRNRLEKLQKKYGPRGQAYELNQGGAYLIDFIDDQKKLAQLIASAVRDGSYRLSPARLKTLHLDKERIIYSFELLDLLIHGVVADALMVTLREKSSRHLYSYFAGISALTPLHEFSKFIRKHRSDVFQVEKRGQYVLRFDVKKYTEMIPVGQASPLWDQLVQLVSPQTLRKETLTLLKSVVRPEVRNDDGTLFTPLFGVPTGSPISTLIANLYLAPIDRALESIEGGFYARFGDDLLFAHPDPQITREVLQTVSLELKRLGLEANLEKQKILFFNGAGRPSPHWPEAQGTEYLNFLGHRIAFTGAVQLNSEKLHQTIEDLCSRLSASGKNLMGLVPTERGKVLCQIANDALTPSHPFALPYSHFLTRVLNDRKQLKQLDYTIALHISQLVSGVSGVRSFRTVAYRTLREKWQLKSLVKIRNTHENRELAQGPGLHR
;
A
#
# COMPACT_ATOMS: atom_id res chain seq x y z
N MET A 1 -1.40 42.49 -8.62
CA MET A 1 -1.16 41.04 -8.75
C MET A 1 -1.49 40.21 -7.51
N ALA A 2 -1.98 40.82 -6.41
CA ALA A 2 -2.50 40.09 -5.24
C ALA A 2 -4.04 39.92 -5.23
N LEU A 3 -4.75 40.50 -6.20
CA LEU A 3 -6.23 40.50 -6.30
C LEU A 3 -6.79 39.42 -7.26
N LEU A 4 -5.93 38.56 -7.83
CA LEU A 4 -6.33 37.45 -8.71
C LEU A 4 -6.26 36.07 -8.02
N TRP A 5 -5.92 36.04 -6.72
CA TRP A 5 -5.71 34.80 -5.97
C TRP A 5 -6.87 34.43 -5.03
N GLU A 6 -7.82 35.33 -4.80
CA GLU A 6 -8.98 35.08 -3.94
C GLU A 6 -10.21 34.57 -4.69
N GLU A 7 -10.37 34.87 -5.99
CA GLU A 7 -11.45 34.29 -6.83
C GLU A 7 -11.18 32.84 -7.28
N THR A 8 -9.94 32.36 -7.19
CA THR A 8 -9.49 31.12 -7.85
C THR A 8 -9.82 29.80 -7.17
N VAL A 9 -10.28 29.81 -5.91
CA VAL A 9 -10.41 28.55 -5.13
C VAL A 9 -11.86 28.06 -5.06
N GLN A 10 -12.85 28.95 -5.10
CA GLN A 10 -14.29 28.67 -4.95
C GLN A 10 -14.89 27.86 -6.13
N GLU A 11 -14.38 28.05 -7.34
CA GLU A 11 -14.81 27.29 -8.52
C GLU A 11 -14.21 25.88 -8.59
N ALA A 12 -13.14 25.57 -7.85
CA ALA A 12 -12.28 24.42 -8.18
C ALA A 12 -13.00 23.07 -8.09
N LEU A 13 -13.72 22.78 -7.00
CA LEU A 13 -14.46 21.52 -6.85
C LEU A 13 -15.63 21.44 -7.83
N GLU A 14 -16.49 22.47 -7.87
CA GLU A 14 -17.71 22.47 -8.69
C GLU A 14 -17.38 22.39 -10.19
N LYS A 15 -16.35 23.12 -10.63
CA LYS A 15 -15.84 23.05 -12.00
C LYS A 15 -15.23 21.70 -12.32
N PHE A 16 -14.54 21.08 -11.36
CA PHE A 16 -13.95 19.75 -11.55
C PHE A 16 -15.02 18.68 -11.70
N ILE A 17 -16.02 18.64 -10.81
CA ILE A 17 -17.10 17.64 -10.88
C ILE A 17 -18.08 17.93 -12.03
N SER A 18 -18.11 19.14 -12.57
CA SER A 18 -18.94 19.49 -13.73
C SER A 18 -18.22 19.35 -15.08
N ASP A 19 -16.99 18.82 -15.10
CA ASP A 19 -16.20 18.62 -16.33
C ASP A 19 -16.43 17.21 -16.92
N PRO A 20 -17.06 17.10 -18.12
CA PRO A 20 -17.28 15.81 -18.80
C PRO A 20 -15.99 15.01 -19.01
N ARG A 21 -14.83 15.67 -19.18
CA ARG A 21 -13.55 14.97 -19.42
C ARG A 21 -13.17 14.09 -18.24
N ARG A 22 -13.56 14.46 -17.01
CA ARG A 22 -13.26 13.70 -15.79
C ARG A 22 -14.01 12.37 -15.75
N TYR A 23 -15.28 12.38 -16.12
CA TYR A 23 -16.11 11.18 -16.21
C TYR A 23 -15.60 10.22 -17.30
N ARG A 24 -15.27 10.75 -18.48
CA ARG A 24 -14.69 9.94 -19.56
C ARG A 24 -13.38 9.27 -19.14
N ASN A 25 -12.45 10.03 -18.56
CA ASN A 25 -11.17 9.49 -18.08
C ASN A 25 -11.38 8.41 -17.00
N ARG A 26 -12.41 8.54 -16.15
CA ARG A 26 -12.76 7.52 -15.16
C ARG A 26 -13.35 6.27 -15.79
N LEU A 27 -14.19 6.42 -16.80
CA LEU A 27 -14.76 5.32 -17.56
C LEU A 27 -13.66 4.49 -18.24
N GLU A 28 -12.70 5.15 -18.90
CA GLU A 28 -11.52 4.49 -19.49
C GLU A 28 -10.68 3.74 -18.44
N LYS A 29 -10.49 4.31 -17.24
CA LYS A 29 -9.80 3.64 -16.13
C LYS A 29 -10.56 2.40 -15.67
N LEU A 30 -11.89 2.46 -15.57
CA LEU A 30 -12.72 1.30 -15.21
C LEU A 30 -12.64 0.22 -16.29
N GLN A 31 -12.72 0.57 -17.58
CA GLN A 31 -12.57 -0.39 -18.68
C GLN A 31 -11.22 -1.10 -18.66
N LYS A 32 -10.11 -0.37 -18.45
CA LYS A 32 -8.78 -0.97 -18.31
C LYS A 32 -8.68 -1.92 -17.10
N LYS A 33 -9.37 -1.59 -16.01
CA LYS A 33 -9.36 -2.39 -14.77
C LYS A 33 -10.21 -3.66 -14.88
N TYR A 34 -11.42 -3.56 -15.43
CA TYR A 34 -12.42 -4.65 -15.46
C TYR A 34 -12.46 -5.42 -16.79
N GLY A 35 -11.85 -4.88 -17.86
CA GLY A 35 -11.79 -5.50 -19.19
C GLY A 35 -11.04 -6.84 -19.22
N PRO A 36 -9.80 -6.95 -18.70
CA PRO A 36 -8.97 -8.15 -18.87
C PRO A 36 -9.41 -9.42 -18.14
N ARG A 37 -10.60 -9.46 -17.50
CA ARG A 37 -11.03 -10.60 -16.65
C ARG A 37 -12.49 -11.02 -16.82
N GLY A 38 -13.20 -10.54 -17.85
CA GLY A 38 -14.64 -10.82 -18.00
C GLY A 38 -15.54 -10.18 -16.92
N GLN A 39 -14.95 -9.40 -16.00
CA GLN A 39 -15.68 -8.67 -14.95
C GLN A 39 -16.35 -7.39 -15.45
N ALA A 40 -16.22 -7.08 -16.75
CA ALA A 40 -16.94 -5.98 -17.39
C ALA A 40 -18.47 -6.15 -17.33
N TYR A 41 -18.96 -7.38 -17.11
CA TYR A 41 -20.38 -7.70 -16.92
C TYR A 41 -20.83 -7.64 -15.45
N GLU A 42 -19.94 -7.36 -14.49
CA GLU A 42 -20.33 -7.23 -13.07
C GLU A 42 -20.82 -5.82 -12.72
N LEU A 43 -20.36 -4.81 -13.47
CA LEU A 43 -20.73 -3.40 -13.29
C LEU A 43 -21.82 -3.02 -14.29
N ASN A 44 -23.00 -2.67 -13.76
CA ASN A 44 -24.13 -2.26 -14.58
C ASN A 44 -24.86 -1.04 -14.01
N GLN A 45 -25.67 -0.42 -14.87
CA GLN A 45 -26.62 0.64 -14.57
C GLN A 45 -27.97 0.23 -15.16
N GLY A 46 -28.95 -0.11 -14.33
CA GLY A 46 -30.29 -0.47 -14.82
C GLY A 46 -30.28 -1.59 -15.87
N GLY A 47 -29.34 -2.54 -15.79
CA GLY A 47 -29.19 -3.64 -16.76
C GLY A 47 -28.22 -3.39 -17.91
N ALA A 48 -27.73 -2.16 -18.12
CA ALA A 48 -26.67 -1.85 -19.09
C ALA A 48 -25.28 -2.00 -18.45
N TYR A 49 -24.38 -2.74 -19.09
CA TYR A 49 -23.06 -3.08 -18.58
C TYR A 49 -21.98 -2.07 -19.00
N LEU A 50 -20.83 -2.10 -18.33
CA LEU A 50 -19.68 -1.22 -18.65
C LEU A 50 -19.26 -1.29 -20.13
N ILE A 51 -19.40 -2.46 -20.77
CA ILE A 51 -19.05 -2.68 -22.18
C ILE A 51 -20.00 -1.95 -23.14
N ASP A 52 -21.27 -1.78 -22.77
CA ASP A 52 -22.30 -1.17 -23.62
C ASP A 52 -22.07 0.32 -23.84
N PHE A 53 -21.24 0.94 -23.00
CA PHE A 53 -20.92 2.36 -23.07
C PHE A 53 -19.61 2.66 -23.82
N ILE A 54 -18.98 1.68 -24.48
CA ILE A 54 -17.69 1.87 -25.16
C ILE A 54 -17.77 2.93 -26.27
N ASP A 55 -18.86 2.95 -27.04
CA ASP A 55 -18.99 3.85 -28.19
C ASP A 55 -19.56 5.22 -27.82
N ASP A 56 -20.35 5.29 -26.74
CA ASP A 56 -21.08 6.51 -26.32
C ASP A 56 -20.44 7.26 -25.13
N GLN A 57 -19.18 6.97 -24.80
CA GLN A 57 -18.48 7.52 -23.62
C GLN A 57 -18.56 9.04 -23.53
N LYS A 58 -18.42 9.74 -24.66
CA LYS A 58 -18.44 11.20 -24.72
C LYS A 58 -19.82 11.75 -24.35
N LYS A 59 -20.88 11.16 -24.90
CA LYS A 59 -22.27 11.58 -24.65
C LYS A 59 -22.67 11.27 -23.22
N LEU A 60 -22.36 10.07 -22.74
CA LEU A 60 -22.61 9.68 -21.35
C LEU A 60 -21.94 10.65 -20.37
N ALA A 61 -20.64 10.93 -20.58
CA ALA A 61 -19.89 11.84 -19.73
C ALA A 61 -20.47 13.27 -19.71
N GLN A 62 -20.98 13.76 -20.85
CA GLN A 62 -21.66 15.06 -20.93
C GLN A 62 -22.96 15.08 -20.14
N LEU A 63 -23.76 14.01 -20.24
CA LEU A 63 -25.02 13.89 -19.51
C LEU A 63 -24.80 13.84 -17.99
N ILE A 64 -23.84 13.04 -17.52
CA ILE A 64 -23.51 12.96 -16.08
C ILE A 64 -23.05 14.34 -15.57
N ALA A 65 -22.12 14.98 -16.28
CA ALA A 65 -21.59 16.28 -15.89
C ALA A 65 -22.67 17.37 -15.87
N SER A 66 -23.63 17.35 -16.81
CA SER A 66 -24.77 18.28 -16.77
C SER A 66 -25.68 18.00 -15.59
N ALA A 67 -26.02 16.73 -15.33
CA ALA A 67 -26.88 16.36 -14.21
C ALA A 67 -26.26 16.75 -12.85
N VAL A 68 -24.93 16.63 -12.72
CA VAL A 68 -24.19 17.07 -11.52
C VAL A 68 -24.15 18.61 -11.43
N ARG A 69 -23.86 19.30 -12.54
CA ARG A 69 -23.83 20.77 -12.59
C ARG A 69 -25.17 21.37 -12.19
N ASP A 70 -26.26 20.86 -12.73
CA ASP A 70 -27.61 21.39 -12.51
C ASP A 70 -28.23 20.89 -11.19
N GLY A 71 -27.51 20.03 -10.46
CA GLY A 71 -27.94 19.50 -9.16
C GLY A 71 -29.09 18.49 -9.26
N SER A 72 -29.34 17.92 -10.43
CA SER A 72 -30.42 16.95 -10.69
C SER A 72 -30.00 15.50 -10.47
N TYR A 73 -28.69 15.20 -10.45
CA TYR A 73 -28.21 13.84 -10.17
C TYR A 73 -28.52 13.41 -8.73
N ARG A 74 -29.01 12.17 -8.55
CA ARG A 74 -29.23 11.53 -7.26
C ARG A 74 -28.58 10.14 -7.30
N LEU A 75 -27.76 9.85 -6.29
CA LEU A 75 -27.13 8.53 -6.14
C LEU A 75 -28.19 7.48 -5.80
N SER A 76 -28.03 6.28 -6.35
CA SER A 76 -28.82 5.12 -5.96
C SER A 76 -28.34 4.57 -4.61
N PRO A 77 -29.21 3.91 -3.83
CA PRO A 77 -28.78 3.22 -2.61
C PRO A 77 -27.74 2.14 -2.92
N ALA A 78 -26.64 2.13 -2.17
CA ALA A 78 -25.60 1.12 -2.28
C ALA A 78 -26.10 -0.24 -1.77
N ARG A 79 -25.44 -1.32 -2.19
CA ARG A 79 -25.65 -2.67 -1.65
C ARG A 79 -24.41 -3.15 -0.93
N LEU A 80 -24.57 -3.94 0.13
CA LEU A 80 -23.44 -4.59 0.79
C LEU A 80 -23.16 -5.94 0.15
N LYS A 81 -21.89 -6.27 -0.01
CA LYS A 81 -21.41 -7.58 -0.46
C LYS A 81 -20.35 -8.09 0.50
N THR A 82 -20.46 -9.35 0.90
CA THR A 82 -19.42 -10.03 1.67
C THR A 82 -18.39 -10.64 0.73
N LEU A 83 -17.14 -10.21 0.87
CA LEU A 83 -16.01 -10.72 0.11
C LEU A 83 -15.16 -11.60 1.03
N HIS A 84 -14.96 -12.85 0.61
CA HIS A 84 -14.15 -13.83 1.32
C HIS A 84 -12.75 -13.87 0.69
N LEU A 85 -11.80 -13.15 1.28
CA LEU A 85 -10.37 -13.30 1.01
C LEU A 85 -9.76 -14.14 2.15
N ASP A 86 -8.60 -13.72 2.66
CA ASP A 86 -7.99 -14.20 3.89
C ASP A 86 -8.82 -13.86 5.15
N LYS A 87 -9.72 -12.86 5.06
CA LYS A 87 -10.76 -12.55 6.05
C LYS A 87 -12.03 -12.10 5.33
N GLU A 88 -13.18 -12.30 5.97
CA GLU A 88 -14.44 -11.71 5.53
C GLU A 88 -14.38 -10.18 5.60
N ARG A 89 -14.80 -9.52 4.51
CA ARG A 89 -14.89 -8.06 4.43
C ARG A 89 -16.22 -7.65 3.83
N ILE A 90 -16.86 -6.67 4.43
CA ILE A 90 -18.06 -6.04 3.89
C ILE A 90 -17.62 -4.93 2.92
N ILE A 91 -18.11 -4.98 1.69
CA ILE A 91 -17.79 -4.04 0.61
C ILE A 91 -19.08 -3.42 0.08
N TYR A 92 -19.02 -2.12 -0.22
CA TYR A 92 -20.11 -1.40 -0.85
C TYR A 92 -20.06 -1.60 -2.36
N SER A 93 -21.18 -2.03 -2.91
CA SER A 93 -21.43 -2.16 -4.34
C SER A 93 -22.31 -1.00 -4.79
N PHE A 94 -21.85 -0.26 -5.79
CA PHE A 94 -22.54 0.87 -6.40
C PHE A 94 -22.94 0.54 -7.83
N GLU A 95 -23.95 1.24 -8.35
CA GLU A 95 -24.21 1.24 -9.79
C GLU A 95 -23.07 1.93 -10.55
N LEU A 96 -22.97 1.69 -11.86
CA LEU A 96 -21.87 2.19 -12.67
C LEU A 96 -21.75 3.72 -12.61
N LEU A 97 -22.86 4.46 -12.76
CA LEU A 97 -22.82 5.92 -12.80
C LEU A 97 -22.44 6.51 -11.44
N ASP A 98 -22.95 5.90 -10.36
CA ASP A 98 -22.61 6.28 -9.00
C ASP A 98 -21.13 6.05 -8.72
N LEU A 99 -20.58 4.91 -9.16
CA LEU A 99 -19.14 4.62 -9.01
C LEU A 99 -18.27 5.63 -9.76
N LEU A 100 -18.71 6.09 -10.95
CA LEU A 100 -18.03 7.16 -11.69
C LEU A 100 -18.03 8.47 -10.88
N ILE A 101 -19.16 8.84 -10.29
CA ILE A 101 -19.29 10.05 -9.46
C ILE A 101 -18.43 9.96 -8.20
N HIS A 102 -18.46 8.83 -7.48
CA HIS A 102 -17.55 8.58 -6.36
C HIS A 102 -16.09 8.77 -6.80
N GLY A 103 -15.73 8.27 -7.98
CA GLY A 103 -14.38 8.40 -8.54
C GLY A 103 -13.98 9.83 -8.89
N VAL A 104 -14.89 10.63 -9.47
CA VAL A 104 -14.63 12.03 -9.84
C VAL A 104 -14.56 12.93 -8.61
N VAL A 105 -15.48 12.77 -7.66
CA VAL A 105 -15.46 13.51 -6.38
C VAL A 105 -14.18 13.19 -5.60
N ALA A 106 -13.80 11.91 -5.51
CA ALA A 106 -12.55 11.51 -4.87
C ALA A 106 -11.32 12.09 -5.57
N ASP A 107 -11.26 12.08 -6.91
CA ASP A 107 -10.15 12.70 -7.66
C ASP A 107 -10.03 14.20 -7.37
N ALA A 108 -11.15 14.92 -7.35
CA ALA A 108 -11.16 16.35 -7.08
C ALA A 108 -10.61 16.68 -5.69
N LEU A 109 -11.10 15.97 -4.68
CA LEU A 109 -10.68 16.17 -3.29
C LEU A 109 -9.25 15.69 -3.03
N MET A 110 -8.78 14.66 -3.75
CA MET A 110 -7.43 14.11 -3.54
C MET A 110 -6.34 15.09 -3.99
N VAL A 111 -6.61 15.95 -4.98
CA VAL A 111 -5.69 17.02 -5.38
C VAL A 111 -5.45 17.96 -4.20
N THR A 112 -6.50 18.49 -3.59
CA THR A 112 -6.39 19.39 -2.43
C THR A 112 -5.84 18.68 -1.20
N LEU A 113 -6.20 17.39 -1.01
CA LEU A 113 -5.68 16.62 0.11
C LEU A 113 -4.17 16.44 0.00
N ARG A 114 -3.67 16.19 -1.22
CA ARG A 114 -2.23 16.02 -1.43
C ARG A 114 -1.44 17.27 -1.04
N GLU A 115 -1.94 18.44 -1.39
CA GLU A 115 -1.30 19.73 -1.09
C GLU A 115 -1.30 20.05 0.41
N LYS A 116 -2.40 19.72 1.11
CA LYS A 116 -2.57 20.03 2.55
C LYS A 116 -2.09 18.91 3.48
N SER A 117 -1.83 17.71 2.97
CA SER A 117 -1.42 16.55 3.77
C SER A 117 0.03 16.63 4.24
N SER A 118 0.34 15.95 5.34
CA SER A 118 1.71 15.77 5.79
C SER A 118 2.59 15.14 4.72
N ARG A 119 3.87 15.57 4.64
CA ARG A 119 4.86 14.96 3.74
C ARG A 119 5.16 13.50 4.11
N HIS A 120 4.81 13.10 5.33
CA HIS A 120 5.01 11.77 5.89
C HIS A 120 3.80 10.84 5.70
N LEU A 121 2.81 11.24 4.90
CA LEU A 121 1.69 10.41 4.45
C LEU A 121 1.97 9.85 3.04
N TYR A 122 2.08 8.53 2.94
CA TYR A 122 2.51 7.85 1.71
C TYR A 122 1.42 7.01 1.03
N SER A 123 0.27 6.80 1.67
CA SER A 123 -0.81 5.95 1.14
C SER A 123 -1.68 6.65 0.12
N TYR A 124 -2.17 5.87 -0.85
CA TYR A 124 -3.24 6.23 -1.81
C TYR A 124 -2.98 7.43 -2.73
N PHE A 125 -1.80 8.02 -2.71
CA PHE A 125 -1.39 9.04 -3.67
C PHE A 125 -0.74 8.44 -4.90
N ALA A 126 -1.11 8.96 -6.08
CA ALA A 126 -0.50 8.57 -7.34
C ALA A 126 1.01 8.89 -7.31
N GLY A 127 1.82 7.95 -7.80
CA GLY A 127 3.28 8.10 -7.87
C GLY A 127 4.03 7.77 -6.58
N ILE A 128 3.35 7.55 -5.45
CA ILE A 128 4.00 7.16 -4.19
C ILE A 128 3.85 5.67 -3.96
N SER A 129 4.98 5.02 -3.76
CA SER A 129 5.03 3.60 -3.43
C SER A 129 5.07 3.39 -1.91
N ALA A 130 4.51 2.28 -1.44
CA ALA A 130 4.69 1.76 -0.08
C ALA A 130 6.18 1.52 0.28
N LEU A 131 7.05 1.51 -0.73
CA LEU A 131 8.50 1.42 -0.55
C LEU A 131 9.15 2.73 -0.12
N THR A 132 8.53 3.87 -0.41
CA THR A 132 9.08 5.19 -0.10
C THR A 132 9.38 5.35 1.40
N PRO A 133 8.43 5.11 2.33
CA PRO A 133 8.71 5.24 3.75
C PRO A 133 9.76 4.23 4.26
N LEU A 134 9.87 3.05 3.64
CA LEU A 134 10.91 2.06 3.99
C LEU A 134 12.31 2.59 3.66
N HIS A 135 12.47 3.22 2.49
CA HIS A 135 13.73 3.82 2.07
C HIS A 135 14.09 5.02 2.93
N GLU A 136 13.11 5.87 3.26
CA GLU A 136 13.34 7.03 4.13
C GLU A 136 13.73 6.61 5.55
N PHE A 137 13.04 5.62 6.13
CA PHE A 137 13.41 5.07 7.43
C PHE A 137 14.80 4.43 7.40
N SER A 138 15.11 3.68 6.34
CA SER A 138 16.43 3.09 6.11
C SER A 138 17.53 4.17 6.05
N LYS A 139 17.28 5.31 5.38
CA LYS A 139 18.20 6.46 5.35
C LYS A 139 18.34 7.11 6.72
N PHE A 140 17.23 7.32 7.44
CA PHE A 140 17.22 7.87 8.81
C PHE A 140 18.13 7.06 9.74
N ILE A 141 17.98 5.72 9.75
CA ILE A 141 18.78 4.83 10.59
C ILE A 141 20.26 4.84 10.20
N ARG A 142 20.57 4.83 8.90
CA ARG A 142 21.97 4.92 8.44
C ARG A 142 22.63 6.22 8.84
N LYS A 143 21.92 7.35 8.67
CA LYS A 143 22.40 8.68 9.05
C LYS A 143 22.64 8.72 10.56
N HIS A 144 21.66 8.36 11.37
CA HIS A 144 21.80 8.34 12.84
C HIS A 144 22.99 7.49 13.31
N ARG A 145 23.21 6.31 12.71
CA ARG A 145 24.36 5.45 13.04
C ARG A 145 25.70 6.04 12.64
N SER A 146 25.73 6.87 11.59
CA SER A 146 26.93 7.60 11.16
C SER A 146 27.23 8.76 12.11
N ASP A 147 26.19 9.48 12.54
CA ASP A 147 26.30 10.68 13.37
C ASP A 147 26.62 10.34 14.83
N VAL A 148 26.10 9.21 15.33
CA VAL A 148 26.34 8.75 16.71
C VAL A 148 27.45 7.71 16.76
N PHE A 149 28.63 8.08 17.26
CA PHE A 149 29.78 7.16 17.36
C PHE A 149 29.63 6.12 18.48
N GLN A 150 29.06 6.51 19.62
CA GLN A 150 28.85 5.65 20.79
C GLN A 150 27.78 4.60 20.51
N VAL A 151 28.18 3.33 20.43
CA VAL A 151 27.33 2.22 19.96
C VAL A 151 26.09 2.03 20.84
N GLU A 152 26.26 2.18 22.15
CA GLU A 152 25.25 2.09 23.18
C GLU A 152 24.18 3.19 23.08
N LYS A 153 24.49 4.33 22.44
CA LYS A 153 23.56 5.45 22.25
C LYS A 153 22.85 5.43 20.90
N ARG A 154 23.13 4.46 20.02
CA ARG A 154 22.53 4.39 18.68
C ARG A 154 21.08 3.87 18.68
N GLY A 155 20.64 3.28 19.79
CA GLY A 155 19.31 2.67 19.90
C GLY A 155 18.20 3.67 19.58
N GLN A 156 17.12 3.18 18.98
CA GLN A 156 15.93 3.97 18.65
C GLN A 156 14.74 3.38 19.39
N TYR A 157 13.96 4.24 20.04
CA TYR A 157 12.65 3.88 20.56
C TYR A 157 11.65 4.04 19.44
N VAL A 158 10.94 2.96 19.14
CA VAL A 158 10.08 2.86 17.96
C VAL A 158 8.68 2.48 18.39
N LEU A 159 7.71 3.23 17.89
CA LEU A 159 6.30 2.91 18.01
C LEU A 159 5.77 2.44 16.68
N ARG A 160 5.06 1.32 16.70
CA ARG A 160 4.16 0.92 15.62
C ARG A 160 2.73 0.92 16.13
N PHE A 161 1.86 1.57 15.36
CA PHE A 161 0.42 1.56 15.60
C PHE A 161 -0.33 1.06 14.38
N ASP A 162 -1.49 0.48 14.66
CA ASP A 162 -2.52 0.04 13.73
C ASP A 162 -3.86 0.38 14.39
N VAL A 163 -4.87 0.73 13.59
CA VAL A 163 -6.18 1.13 14.13
C VAL A 163 -7.17 -0.02 13.93
N LYS A 164 -7.86 -0.39 15.00
CA LYS A 164 -8.74 -1.56 15.01
C LYS A 164 -9.90 -1.35 14.04
N LYS A 165 -10.02 -2.24 13.04
CA LYS A 165 -11.07 -2.20 12.00
C LYS A 165 -11.24 -0.80 11.38
N TYR A 166 -10.11 -0.12 11.12
CA TYR A 166 -10.07 1.31 10.88
C TYR A 166 -11.20 1.87 10.00
N THR A 167 -11.27 1.44 8.74
CA THR A 167 -12.26 1.97 7.79
C THR A 167 -13.71 1.65 8.14
N GLU A 168 -13.96 0.60 8.92
CA GLU A 168 -15.30 0.22 9.40
C GLU A 168 -15.72 1.05 10.62
N MET A 169 -14.76 1.56 11.38
CA MET A 169 -14.99 2.27 12.64
C MET A 169 -14.92 3.79 12.53
N ILE A 170 -14.53 4.35 11.39
CA ILE A 170 -14.60 5.79 11.15
C ILE A 170 -16.05 6.26 11.34
N PRO A 171 -16.35 7.15 12.30
CA PRO A 171 -17.66 7.78 12.42
C PRO A 171 -17.98 8.57 11.15
N VAL A 172 -19.16 8.36 10.58
CA VAL A 172 -19.68 9.09 9.41
C VAL A 172 -21.06 9.70 9.67
N GLY A 173 -21.60 9.51 10.89
CA GLY A 173 -22.82 10.18 11.35
C GLY A 173 -22.71 11.71 11.35
N GLN A 174 -23.82 12.41 11.56
CA GLN A 174 -23.89 13.88 11.44
C GLN A 174 -22.92 14.61 12.40
N ALA A 175 -22.68 14.06 13.58
CA ALA A 175 -21.78 14.62 14.58
C ALA A 175 -20.29 14.20 14.39
N SER A 176 -19.96 13.52 13.28
CA SER A 176 -18.59 13.07 13.05
C SER A 176 -17.64 14.26 12.81
N PRO A 177 -16.42 14.26 13.39
CA PRO A 177 -15.40 15.26 13.07
C PRO A 177 -14.91 15.18 11.63
N LEU A 178 -15.27 14.12 10.88
CA LEU A 178 -15.00 14.01 9.44
C LEU A 178 -15.59 15.18 8.66
N TRP A 179 -16.77 15.67 9.03
CA TRP A 179 -17.43 16.76 8.29
C TRP A 179 -16.65 18.07 8.39
N ASP A 180 -16.15 18.40 9.58
CA ASP A 180 -15.30 19.58 9.78
C ASP A 180 -13.99 19.46 8.98
N GLN A 181 -13.39 18.27 8.96
CA GLN A 181 -12.18 18.02 8.18
C GLN A 181 -12.43 18.13 6.67
N LEU A 182 -13.58 17.64 6.18
CA LEU A 182 -13.98 17.79 4.77
C LEU A 182 -14.21 19.25 4.41
N VAL A 183 -14.86 20.03 5.27
CA VAL A 183 -15.05 21.48 5.09
C VAL A 183 -13.70 22.20 5.05
N GLN A 184 -12.78 21.89 5.97
CA GLN A 184 -11.43 22.44 5.96
C GLN A 184 -10.64 22.05 4.70
N LEU A 185 -10.86 20.83 4.20
CA LEU A 185 -10.21 20.33 2.99
C LEU A 185 -10.65 21.13 1.77
N VAL A 186 -11.97 21.29 1.56
CA VAL A 186 -12.54 22.06 0.43
C VAL A 186 -12.42 23.58 0.60
N SER A 187 -11.82 24.03 1.72
CA SER A 187 -11.72 25.43 2.17
C SER A 187 -13.08 25.99 2.63
N PRO A 188 -13.13 27.08 3.43
CA PRO A 188 -14.36 27.68 3.95
C PRO A 188 -15.31 28.29 2.88
N GLN A 189 -15.18 27.90 1.63
CA GLN A 189 -15.96 28.42 0.52
C GLN A 189 -17.38 27.87 0.52
N THR A 190 -18.32 28.73 0.19
CA THR A 190 -19.74 28.42 0.10
C THR A 190 -20.00 27.54 -1.13
N LEU A 191 -19.83 26.22 -0.98
CA LEU A 191 -20.31 25.25 -1.96
C LEU A 191 -21.83 25.36 -2.10
N ARG A 192 -22.37 25.14 -3.31
CA ARG A 192 -23.82 25.07 -3.51
C ARG A 192 -24.42 23.95 -2.66
N LYS A 193 -25.68 24.13 -2.25
CA LYS A 193 -26.41 23.17 -1.43
C LYS A 193 -26.47 21.79 -2.10
N GLU A 194 -26.59 21.78 -3.42
CA GLU A 194 -26.64 20.58 -4.25
C GLU A 194 -25.28 19.86 -4.25
N THR A 195 -24.18 20.60 -4.36
CA THR A 195 -22.81 20.06 -4.27
C THR A 195 -22.54 19.47 -2.88
N LEU A 196 -22.95 20.16 -1.81
CA LEU A 196 -22.83 19.66 -0.44
C LEU A 196 -23.68 18.39 -0.22
N THR A 197 -24.89 18.35 -0.78
CA THR A 197 -25.75 17.17 -0.73
C THR A 197 -25.08 16.00 -1.45
N LEU A 198 -24.55 16.21 -2.66
CA LEU A 198 -23.83 15.18 -3.41
C LEU A 198 -22.61 14.67 -2.64
N LEU A 199 -21.78 15.57 -2.10
CA LEU A 199 -20.61 15.20 -1.29
C LEU A 199 -21.01 14.35 -0.08
N LYS A 200 -22.07 14.76 0.64
CA LYS A 200 -22.60 13.98 1.77
C LYS A 200 -23.06 12.59 1.34
N SER A 201 -23.78 12.49 0.23
CA SER A 201 -24.26 11.20 -0.29
C SER A 201 -23.12 10.30 -0.82
N VAL A 202 -22.03 10.87 -1.34
CA VAL A 202 -20.83 10.09 -1.73
C VAL A 202 -20.08 9.57 -0.49
N VAL A 203 -19.91 10.41 0.54
CA VAL A 203 -19.17 10.05 1.77
C VAL A 203 -19.96 9.11 2.66
N ARG A 204 -21.28 9.30 2.72
CA ARG A 204 -22.22 8.60 3.59
C ARG A 204 -23.46 8.17 2.76
N PRO A 205 -23.31 7.17 1.87
CA PRO A 205 -24.40 6.74 1.01
C PRO A 205 -25.52 6.07 1.80
N GLU A 206 -26.74 6.16 1.29
CA GLU A 206 -27.82 5.29 1.72
C GLU A 206 -27.53 3.85 1.26
N VAL A 207 -27.89 2.88 2.08
CA VAL A 207 -27.64 1.47 1.85
C VAL A 207 -28.96 0.72 1.86
N ARG A 208 -29.14 -0.17 0.88
CA ARG A 208 -30.26 -1.10 0.81
C ARG A 208 -29.84 -2.47 1.34
N ASN A 209 -30.57 -2.95 2.35
CA ASN A 209 -30.46 -4.31 2.87
C ASN A 209 -31.09 -5.33 1.92
N ASP A 210 -30.80 -6.61 2.15
CA ASP A 210 -31.35 -7.72 1.35
C ASP A 210 -32.88 -7.83 1.46
N ASP A 211 -33.47 -7.39 2.59
CA ASP A 211 -34.92 -7.30 2.80
C ASP A 211 -35.56 -6.07 2.14
N GLY A 212 -34.77 -5.24 1.44
CA GLY A 212 -35.20 -4.03 0.75
C GLY A 212 -35.26 -2.77 1.62
N THR A 213 -35.01 -2.87 2.93
CA THR A 213 -34.99 -1.71 3.84
C THR A 213 -33.81 -0.79 3.55
N LEU A 214 -34.01 0.51 3.77
CA LEU A 214 -33.01 1.56 3.55
C LEU A 214 -32.50 2.08 4.89
N PHE A 215 -31.19 2.26 5.00
CA PHE A 215 -30.56 2.89 6.15
C PHE A 215 -29.34 3.73 5.74
N THR A 216 -28.93 4.66 6.59
CA THR A 216 -27.70 5.43 6.38
C THR A 216 -26.68 5.12 7.49
N PRO A 217 -25.47 4.61 7.16
CA PRO A 217 -24.49 4.19 8.16
C PRO A 217 -24.12 5.31 9.14
N LEU A 218 -23.89 4.98 10.40
CA LEU A 218 -23.30 5.90 11.40
C LEU A 218 -21.78 5.76 11.49
N PHE A 219 -21.27 4.59 11.12
CA PHE A 219 -19.86 4.22 11.10
C PHE A 219 -19.54 3.53 9.80
N GLY A 220 -18.26 3.61 9.42
CA GLY A 220 -17.74 2.94 8.26
C GLY A 220 -17.81 3.82 7.01
N VAL A 221 -16.68 3.94 6.34
CA VAL A 221 -16.62 4.56 5.01
C VAL A 221 -17.06 3.54 3.95
N PRO A 222 -17.56 3.99 2.78
CA PRO A 222 -18.00 3.11 1.70
C PRO A 222 -16.84 2.35 1.04
N THR A 223 -16.36 1.31 1.73
CA THR A 223 -15.21 0.47 1.33
C THR A 223 -15.48 -0.16 -0.02
N GLY A 224 -14.54 -0.05 -0.94
CA GLY A 224 -14.70 -0.46 -2.34
C GLY A 224 -14.91 0.71 -3.31
N SER A 225 -15.24 1.90 -2.81
CA SER A 225 -15.31 3.11 -3.61
C SER A 225 -14.06 3.99 -3.48
N PRO A 226 -13.68 4.78 -4.50
CA PRO A 226 -12.50 5.64 -4.44
C PRO A 226 -12.48 6.62 -3.25
N ILE A 227 -13.64 7.10 -2.79
CA ILE A 227 -13.72 8.07 -1.68
C ILE A 227 -13.24 7.48 -0.35
N SER A 228 -13.33 6.15 -0.14
CA SER A 228 -12.94 5.53 1.13
C SER A 228 -11.45 5.73 1.41
N THR A 229 -10.61 5.66 0.37
CA THR A 229 -9.15 5.87 0.49
C THR A 229 -8.79 7.32 0.82
N LEU A 230 -9.55 8.27 0.31
CA LEU A 230 -9.41 9.69 0.64
C LEU A 230 -9.76 9.94 2.10
N ILE A 231 -10.90 9.43 2.56
CA ILE A 231 -11.35 9.60 3.95
C ILE A 231 -10.36 8.93 4.91
N ALA A 232 -9.86 7.73 4.59
CA ALA A 232 -8.84 7.04 5.37
C ALA A 232 -7.54 7.85 5.53
N ASN A 233 -7.19 8.65 4.54
CA ASN A 233 -6.04 9.55 4.66
C ASN A 233 -6.37 10.81 5.46
N LEU A 234 -7.51 11.46 5.15
CA LEU A 234 -7.94 12.71 5.79
C LEU A 234 -8.20 12.53 7.29
N TYR A 235 -8.84 11.43 7.69
CA TYR A 235 -9.37 11.27 9.05
C TYR A 235 -8.29 11.24 10.13
N LEU A 236 -7.10 10.71 9.81
CA LEU A 236 -5.93 10.69 10.71
C LEU A 236 -4.99 11.90 10.54
N ALA A 237 -5.35 12.90 9.73
CA ALA A 237 -4.54 14.12 9.55
C ALA A 237 -4.20 14.86 10.86
N PRO A 238 -5.06 14.90 11.91
CA PRO A 238 -4.68 15.48 13.19
C PRO A 238 -3.46 14.79 13.83
N ILE A 239 -3.35 13.47 13.71
CA ILE A 239 -2.20 12.69 14.21
C ILE A 239 -0.95 13.04 13.40
N ASP A 240 -1.07 13.14 12.07
CA ASP A 240 0.08 13.53 11.24
C ASP A 240 0.67 14.87 11.67
N ARG A 241 -0.18 15.88 11.87
CA ARG A 241 0.25 17.22 12.27
C ARG A 241 0.94 17.20 13.63
N ALA A 242 0.44 16.40 14.58
CA ALA A 242 1.03 16.29 15.91
C ALA A 242 2.40 15.61 15.91
N LEU A 243 2.64 14.65 15.00
CA LEU A 243 3.89 13.90 14.94
C LEU A 243 4.93 14.55 14.02
N GLU A 244 4.52 15.25 12.96
CA GLU A 244 5.42 15.93 12.03
C GLU A 244 6.16 17.11 12.68
N SER A 245 5.60 17.72 13.73
CA SER A 245 6.24 18.81 14.48
C SER A 245 7.34 18.35 15.44
N ILE A 246 7.57 17.04 15.59
CA ILE A 246 8.52 16.52 16.58
C ILE A 246 9.93 16.49 15.99
N GLU A 247 10.79 17.37 16.52
CA GLU A 247 12.18 17.46 16.09
C GLU A 247 12.96 16.19 16.40
N GLY A 248 13.90 15.83 15.51
CA GLY A 248 14.74 14.64 15.67
C GLY A 248 14.02 13.30 15.46
N GLY A 249 12.69 13.31 15.30
CA GLY A 249 11.87 12.11 15.08
C GLY A 249 11.79 11.70 13.62
N PHE A 250 11.69 10.39 13.40
CA PHE A 250 11.19 9.85 12.14
C PHE A 250 9.70 9.55 12.27
N TYR A 251 8.91 9.96 11.29
CA TYR A 251 7.49 9.66 11.17
C TYR A 251 7.15 9.15 9.77
N ALA A 252 6.31 8.11 9.69
CA ALA A 252 5.70 7.68 8.44
C ALA A 252 4.34 7.02 8.68
N ARG A 253 3.37 7.34 7.82
CA ARG A 253 2.05 6.71 7.82
C ARG A 253 1.66 6.19 6.44
N PHE A 254 1.10 4.99 6.42
CA PHE A 254 0.52 4.37 5.24
C PHE A 254 -0.84 3.76 5.60
N GLY A 255 -1.93 4.47 5.27
CA GLY A 255 -3.26 4.12 5.77
C GLY A 255 -3.31 4.37 7.28
N ASP A 256 -3.68 3.33 8.03
CA ASP A 256 -3.65 3.29 9.50
C ASP A 256 -2.35 2.74 10.08
N ASP A 257 -1.46 2.17 9.26
CA ASP A 257 -0.14 1.70 9.67
C ASP A 257 0.78 2.92 9.92
N LEU A 258 1.12 3.14 11.18
CA LEU A 258 1.94 4.26 11.65
C LEU A 258 3.28 3.77 12.21
N LEU A 259 4.37 4.45 11.84
CA LEU A 259 5.71 4.22 12.36
C LEU A 259 6.31 5.54 12.87
N PHE A 260 6.69 5.57 14.13
CA PHE A 260 7.45 6.67 14.73
C PHE A 260 8.74 6.14 15.35
N ALA A 261 9.85 6.87 15.24
CA ALA A 261 11.11 6.51 15.87
C ALA A 261 11.86 7.74 16.41
N HIS A 262 12.43 7.62 17.60
CA HIS A 262 13.24 8.67 18.22
C HIS A 262 14.31 8.05 19.15
N PRO A 263 15.53 8.62 19.26
CA PRO A 263 16.57 8.13 20.20
C PRO A 263 16.20 8.34 21.68
N ASP A 264 15.42 9.38 21.99
CA ASP A 264 14.95 9.68 23.34
C ASP A 264 13.68 8.89 23.69
N PRO A 265 13.70 8.07 24.77
CA PRO A 265 12.52 7.32 25.21
C PRO A 265 11.39 8.22 25.72
N GLN A 266 11.69 9.38 26.30
CA GLN A 266 10.70 10.27 26.88
C GLN A 266 9.82 10.91 25.79
N ILE A 267 10.45 11.40 24.71
CA ILE A 267 9.72 11.90 23.53
C ILE A 267 8.82 10.80 22.95
N THR A 268 9.33 9.57 22.89
CA THR A 268 8.54 8.45 22.37
C THR A 268 7.36 8.11 23.29
N ARG A 269 7.49 8.22 24.62
CA ARG A 269 6.37 8.06 25.56
C ARG A 269 5.30 9.13 25.37
N GLU A 270 5.72 10.38 25.18
CA GLU A 270 4.81 11.49 24.90
C GLU A 270 4.05 11.28 23.60
N VAL A 271 4.73 10.83 22.53
CA VAL A 271 4.07 10.46 21.27
C VAL A 271 3.02 9.38 21.46
N LEU A 272 3.32 8.34 22.23
CA LEU A 272 2.36 7.28 22.53
C LEU A 272 1.10 7.84 23.20
N GLN A 273 1.25 8.77 24.15
CA GLN A 273 0.12 9.44 24.80
C GLN A 273 -0.66 10.32 23.81
N THR A 274 0.03 11.12 22.99
CA THR A 274 -0.59 11.99 21.98
C THR A 274 -1.40 11.20 20.96
N VAL A 275 -0.83 10.11 20.41
CA VAL A 275 -1.55 9.24 19.46
C VAL A 275 -2.79 8.64 20.13
N SER A 276 -2.67 8.16 21.37
CA SER A 276 -3.79 7.56 22.11
C SER A 276 -4.92 8.58 22.36
N LEU A 277 -4.56 9.82 22.71
CA LEU A 277 -5.52 10.90 22.94
C LEU A 277 -6.23 11.32 21.65
N GLU A 278 -5.49 11.48 20.56
CA GLU A 278 -6.05 11.85 19.25
C GLU A 278 -6.96 10.75 18.68
N LEU A 279 -6.58 9.47 18.81
CA LEU A 279 -7.46 8.35 18.43
C LEU A 279 -8.77 8.39 19.23
N LYS A 280 -8.70 8.60 20.55
CA LYS A 280 -9.90 8.75 21.39
C LYS A 280 -10.77 9.93 20.95
N ARG A 281 -10.16 11.08 20.62
CA ARG A 281 -10.85 12.28 20.12
C ARG A 281 -11.56 12.01 18.78
N LEU A 282 -10.97 11.17 17.94
CA LEU A 282 -11.54 10.72 16.67
C LEU A 282 -12.55 9.56 16.82
N GLY A 283 -12.82 9.09 18.04
CA GLY A 283 -13.72 7.95 18.27
C GLY A 283 -13.17 6.63 17.74
N LEU A 284 -11.84 6.46 17.70
CA LEU A 284 -11.14 5.29 17.21
C LEU A 284 -10.40 4.56 18.34
N GLU A 285 -10.16 3.27 18.14
CA GLU A 285 -9.40 2.41 19.04
C GLU A 285 -8.09 1.92 18.39
N ALA A 286 -7.00 1.95 19.16
CA ALA A 286 -5.77 1.29 18.76
C ALA A 286 -5.93 -0.24 18.75
N ASN A 287 -5.28 -0.91 17.81
CA ASN A 287 -5.18 -2.35 17.78
C ASN A 287 -4.03 -2.81 18.69
N LEU A 288 -4.33 -3.10 19.96
CA LEU A 288 -3.33 -3.41 20.98
C LEU A 288 -2.45 -4.64 20.66
N GLU A 289 -2.98 -5.62 19.92
CA GLU A 289 -2.19 -6.81 19.52
C GLU A 289 -1.07 -6.45 18.52
N LYS A 290 -1.37 -5.51 17.63
CA LYS A 290 -0.44 -5.03 16.61
C LYS A 290 0.37 -3.83 17.04
N GLN A 291 -0.06 -3.10 18.06
CA GLN A 291 0.73 -2.04 18.67
C GLN A 291 2.04 -2.62 19.20
N LYS A 292 3.15 -1.96 18.89
CA LYS A 292 4.48 -2.34 19.38
C LYS A 292 5.22 -1.14 19.92
N ILE A 293 5.82 -1.33 21.09
CA ILE A 293 6.80 -0.43 21.70
C ILE A 293 8.12 -1.18 21.67
N LEU A 294 9.07 -0.68 20.87
CA LEU A 294 10.29 -1.40 20.53
C LEU A 294 11.51 -0.56 20.87
N PHE A 295 12.55 -1.22 21.34
CA PHE A 295 13.89 -0.66 21.39
C PHE A 295 14.74 -1.28 20.29
N PHE A 296 14.82 -0.57 19.17
CA PHE A 296 15.48 -0.99 17.95
C PHE A 296 16.98 -0.70 18.01
N ASN A 297 17.80 -1.75 18.10
CA ASN A 297 19.25 -1.62 18.24
C ASN A 297 19.99 -2.80 17.57
N GLY A 298 21.30 -2.65 17.37
CA GLY A 298 22.10 -3.60 16.60
C GLY A 298 22.27 -4.99 17.22
N ALA A 299 21.93 -5.18 18.49
CA ALA A 299 22.06 -6.45 19.21
C ALA A 299 20.71 -7.00 19.72
N GLY A 300 19.60 -6.32 19.39
CA GLY A 300 18.25 -6.68 19.83
C GLY A 300 18.06 -6.73 21.35
N ARG A 301 18.93 -6.06 22.11
CA ARG A 301 18.89 -6.08 23.57
C ARG A 301 17.71 -5.27 24.08
N PRO A 302 17.12 -5.61 25.25
CA PRO A 302 16.10 -4.79 25.88
C PRO A 302 16.64 -3.42 26.24
N SER A 303 15.75 -2.44 26.36
CA SER A 303 16.15 -1.09 26.74
C SER A 303 16.49 -1.01 28.23
N PRO A 304 17.57 -0.31 28.62
CA PRO A 304 17.83 0.00 30.03
C PRO A 304 16.93 1.13 30.58
N HIS A 305 16.36 1.97 29.72
CA HIS A 305 15.60 3.17 30.14
C HIS A 305 14.08 3.02 29.97
N TRP A 306 13.63 2.01 29.23
CA TRP A 306 12.21 1.71 29.05
C TRP A 306 11.98 0.20 29.04
N PRO A 307 11.76 -0.44 30.20
CA PRO A 307 11.63 -1.90 30.32
C PRO A 307 10.52 -2.51 29.45
N GLU A 308 9.42 -1.80 29.24
CA GLU A 308 8.29 -2.22 28.41
C GLU A 308 8.61 -2.19 26.91
N ALA A 309 9.69 -1.51 26.49
CA ALA A 309 10.12 -1.48 25.09
C ALA A 309 10.90 -2.75 24.74
N GLN A 310 10.31 -3.61 23.90
CA GLN A 310 10.91 -4.86 23.49
C GLN A 310 12.14 -4.63 22.60
N GLY A 311 13.28 -5.21 22.99
CA GLY A 311 14.50 -5.19 22.20
C GLY A 311 14.34 -5.91 20.85
N THR A 312 14.84 -5.30 19.77
CA THR A 312 14.82 -5.94 18.43
C THR A 312 15.95 -5.46 17.52
N GLU A 313 16.46 -6.37 16.69
CA GLU A 313 17.44 -6.08 15.62
C GLU A 313 16.79 -5.68 14.30
N TYR A 314 15.47 -5.86 14.22
CA TYR A 314 14.71 -5.62 13.00
C TYR A 314 13.30 -5.08 13.28
N LEU A 315 12.80 -4.32 12.32
CA LEU A 315 11.43 -3.80 12.36
C LEU A 315 10.67 -4.34 11.16
N ASN A 316 9.48 -4.88 11.40
CA ASN A 316 8.57 -5.17 10.30
C ASN A 316 7.76 -3.91 10.01
N PHE A 317 7.60 -3.53 8.75
CA PHE A 317 6.73 -2.43 8.31
C PHE A 317 6.32 -2.65 6.84
N LEU A 318 5.03 -2.48 6.51
CA LEU A 318 4.47 -2.65 5.16
C LEU A 318 4.84 -4.00 4.49
N GLY A 319 4.92 -5.06 5.29
CA GLY A 319 5.29 -6.40 4.85
C GLY A 319 6.76 -6.56 4.44
N HIS A 320 7.62 -5.64 4.88
CA HIS A 320 9.07 -5.73 4.77
C HIS A 320 9.68 -5.75 6.16
N ARG A 321 10.94 -6.17 6.22
CA ARG A 321 11.77 -6.10 7.42
C ARG A 321 12.92 -5.13 7.21
N ILE A 322 13.20 -4.27 8.17
CA ILE A 322 14.30 -3.31 8.14
C ILE A 322 15.23 -3.63 9.29
N ALA A 323 16.44 -4.07 8.99
CA ALA A 323 17.48 -4.34 9.97
C ALA A 323 18.08 -3.04 10.51
N PHE A 324 18.67 -3.07 11.71
CA PHE A 324 19.32 -1.90 12.30
C PHE A 324 20.50 -1.36 11.48
N THR A 325 21.05 -2.16 10.56
CA THR A 325 22.02 -1.68 9.56
C THR A 325 21.40 -0.73 8.51
N GLY A 326 20.08 -0.58 8.51
CA GLY A 326 19.29 0.04 7.45
C GLY A 326 18.98 -0.91 6.30
N ALA A 327 19.36 -2.20 6.38
CA ALA A 327 19.09 -3.13 5.29
C ALA A 327 17.59 -3.50 5.21
N VAL A 328 17.02 -3.48 4.01
CA VAL A 328 15.63 -3.85 3.73
C VAL A 328 15.58 -5.29 3.21
N GLN A 329 14.69 -6.06 3.80
CA GLN A 329 14.47 -7.50 3.65
C GLN A 329 12.98 -7.76 3.37
N LEU A 330 12.65 -8.91 2.79
CA LEU A 330 11.29 -9.45 2.90
C LEU A 330 11.05 -9.93 4.34
N ASN A 331 9.82 -9.79 4.83
CA ASN A 331 9.44 -10.40 6.10
C ASN A 331 9.46 -11.95 5.98
N SER A 332 9.44 -12.64 7.12
CA SER A 332 9.56 -14.10 7.15
C SER A 332 8.45 -14.81 6.37
N GLU A 333 7.22 -14.31 6.44
CA GLU A 333 6.05 -14.89 5.78
C GLU A 333 6.16 -14.83 4.25
N LYS A 334 6.36 -13.63 3.67
CA LYS A 334 6.53 -13.48 2.22
C LYS A 334 7.76 -14.21 1.71
N LEU A 335 8.83 -14.25 2.50
CA LEU A 335 10.04 -15.00 2.17
C LEU A 335 9.74 -16.51 2.08
N HIS A 336 9.03 -17.05 3.07
CA HIS A 336 8.63 -18.45 3.09
C HIS A 336 7.76 -18.79 1.88
N GLN A 337 6.70 -18.02 1.65
CA GLN A 337 5.80 -18.20 0.51
C GLN A 337 6.55 -18.16 -0.83
N THR A 338 7.48 -17.20 -1.00
CA THR A 338 8.31 -17.11 -2.21
C THR A 338 9.12 -18.38 -2.45
N ILE A 339 9.75 -18.92 -1.38
CA ILE A 339 10.57 -20.13 -1.47
C ILE A 339 9.67 -21.34 -1.75
N GLU A 340 8.55 -21.46 -1.05
CA GLU A 340 7.60 -22.55 -1.20
C GLU A 340 7.02 -22.61 -2.62
N ASP A 341 6.53 -21.49 -3.14
CA ASP A 341 5.99 -21.39 -4.51
C ASP A 341 7.04 -21.80 -5.56
N LEU A 342 8.27 -21.29 -5.42
CA LEU A 342 9.36 -21.59 -6.34
C LEU A 342 9.78 -23.06 -6.27
N CYS A 343 10.01 -23.58 -5.06
CA CYS A 343 10.43 -24.95 -4.86
C CYS A 343 9.35 -25.94 -5.29
N SER A 344 8.08 -25.64 -5.07
CA SER A 344 6.95 -26.46 -5.53
C SER A 344 6.90 -26.51 -7.06
N ARG A 345 7.04 -25.35 -7.72
CA ARG A 345 7.09 -25.26 -9.18
C ARG A 345 8.28 -26.01 -9.77
N LEU A 346 9.46 -25.86 -9.19
CA LEU A 346 10.67 -26.58 -9.60
C LEU A 346 10.53 -28.09 -9.40
N SER A 347 9.94 -28.53 -8.29
CA SER A 347 9.69 -29.95 -8.02
C SER A 347 8.71 -30.56 -9.02
N ALA A 348 7.59 -29.88 -9.31
CA ALA A 348 6.63 -30.33 -10.30
C ALA A 348 7.26 -30.42 -11.70
N SER A 349 8.02 -29.40 -12.09
CA SER A 349 8.74 -29.38 -13.37
C SER A 349 9.79 -30.48 -13.42
N GLY A 350 10.56 -30.68 -12.35
CA GLY A 350 11.60 -31.70 -12.26
C GLY A 350 11.08 -33.12 -12.47
N LYS A 351 9.88 -33.44 -11.95
CA LYS A 351 9.21 -34.73 -12.19
C LYS A 351 8.88 -34.94 -13.67
N ASN A 352 8.39 -33.91 -14.35
CA ASN A 352 8.05 -33.97 -15.78
C ASN A 352 9.29 -34.04 -16.69
N LEU A 353 10.47 -33.68 -16.17
CA LEU A 353 11.73 -33.63 -16.91
C LEU A 353 12.62 -34.86 -16.63
N MET A 354 12.12 -35.91 -15.98
CA MET A 354 12.93 -37.10 -15.63
C MET A 354 13.46 -37.86 -16.85
N GLY A 355 12.80 -37.76 -18.00
CA GLY A 355 13.27 -38.38 -19.25
C GLY A 355 14.45 -37.66 -19.92
N LEU A 356 14.81 -36.45 -19.47
CA LEU A 356 15.94 -35.70 -20.01
C LEU A 356 17.25 -36.09 -19.33
N VAL A 357 18.36 -35.97 -20.07
CA VAL A 357 19.69 -36.13 -19.48
C VAL A 357 19.93 -35.06 -18.40
N PRO A 358 20.70 -35.37 -17.33
CA PRO A 358 20.85 -34.48 -16.18
C PRO A 358 21.28 -33.04 -16.54
N THR A 359 22.13 -32.89 -17.55
CA THR A 359 22.60 -31.59 -18.04
C THR A 359 21.48 -30.74 -18.64
N GLU A 360 20.61 -31.33 -19.45
CA GLU A 360 19.49 -30.63 -20.08
C GLU A 360 18.42 -30.30 -19.05
N ARG A 361 18.07 -31.26 -18.20
CA ARG A 361 17.17 -31.06 -17.06
C ARG A 361 17.64 -29.89 -16.19
N GLY A 362 18.93 -29.84 -15.89
CA GLY A 362 19.54 -28.76 -15.12
C GLY A 362 19.39 -27.39 -15.75
N LYS A 363 19.67 -27.26 -17.06
CA LYS A 363 19.46 -26.00 -17.80
C LYS A 363 18.01 -25.54 -17.76
N VAL A 364 17.06 -26.45 -18.00
CA VAL A 364 15.62 -26.13 -17.98
C VAL A 364 15.18 -25.67 -16.59
N LEU A 365 15.58 -26.37 -15.53
CA LEU A 365 15.24 -25.97 -14.15
C LEU A 365 15.86 -24.61 -13.77
N CYS A 366 17.09 -24.33 -14.19
CA CYS A 366 17.69 -23.01 -14.00
C CYS A 366 16.93 -21.92 -14.76
N GLN A 367 16.47 -22.19 -15.97
CA GLN A 367 15.66 -21.25 -16.74
C GLN A 367 14.31 -20.98 -16.07
N ILE A 368 13.60 -22.02 -15.60
CA ILE A 368 12.34 -21.88 -14.86
C ILE A 368 12.53 -20.99 -13.61
N ALA A 369 13.62 -21.18 -12.87
CA ALA A 369 13.93 -20.34 -11.73
C ALA A 369 14.21 -18.88 -12.14
N ASN A 370 14.97 -18.68 -13.22
CA ASN A 370 15.26 -17.34 -13.75
C ASN A 370 13.98 -16.61 -14.18
N ASP A 371 13.08 -17.31 -14.86
CA ASP A 371 11.80 -16.80 -15.35
C ASP A 371 10.88 -16.43 -14.18
N ALA A 372 10.80 -17.30 -13.17
CA ALA A 372 10.05 -17.07 -11.95
C ALA A 372 10.57 -15.85 -11.15
N LEU A 373 11.87 -15.57 -11.22
CA LEU A 373 12.49 -14.42 -10.55
C LEU A 373 12.49 -13.14 -11.39
N THR A 374 12.07 -13.19 -12.65
CA THR A 374 12.08 -12.04 -13.58
C THR A 374 10.72 -11.33 -13.52
N PRO A 375 10.63 -10.09 -12.99
CA PRO A 375 9.33 -9.45 -12.69
C PRO A 375 8.41 -9.23 -13.89
N SER A 376 8.97 -9.06 -15.10
CA SER A 376 8.21 -8.86 -16.33
C SER A 376 7.74 -10.16 -16.99
N HIS A 377 8.09 -11.32 -16.43
CA HIS A 377 7.75 -12.60 -17.02
C HIS A 377 6.30 -13.00 -16.69
N PRO A 378 5.54 -13.60 -17.61
CA PRO A 378 4.16 -14.05 -17.34
C PRO A 378 4.04 -15.02 -16.15
N PHE A 379 5.10 -15.78 -15.87
CA PHE A 379 5.20 -16.70 -14.75
C PHE A 379 6.01 -16.16 -13.57
N ALA A 380 6.18 -14.85 -13.44
CA ALA A 380 6.92 -14.28 -12.31
C ALA A 380 6.26 -14.66 -10.96
N LEU A 381 7.08 -14.83 -9.92
CA LEU A 381 6.59 -14.98 -8.55
C LEU A 381 5.98 -13.66 -8.05
N PRO A 382 4.98 -13.69 -7.15
CA PRO A 382 4.29 -12.50 -6.65
C PRO A 382 5.25 -11.41 -6.11
N TYR A 383 6.35 -11.80 -5.48
CA TYR A 383 7.31 -10.88 -4.84
C TYR A 383 8.63 -10.69 -5.61
N SER A 384 8.72 -11.19 -6.85
CA SER A 384 9.93 -11.12 -7.69
C SER A 384 10.46 -9.69 -7.91
N HIS A 385 9.58 -8.71 -8.05
CA HIS A 385 9.96 -7.29 -8.18
C HIS A 385 10.70 -6.77 -6.94
N PHE A 386 10.25 -7.16 -5.74
CA PHE A 386 10.91 -6.78 -4.49
C PHE A 386 12.30 -7.41 -4.37
N LEU A 387 12.43 -8.69 -4.70
CA LEU A 387 13.69 -9.44 -4.61
C LEU A 387 14.81 -8.81 -5.44
N THR A 388 14.47 -8.30 -6.62
CA THR A 388 15.45 -7.80 -7.59
C THR A 388 15.74 -6.31 -7.42
N ARG A 389 14.74 -5.50 -7.03
CA ARG A 389 14.86 -4.02 -7.04
C ARG A 389 14.91 -3.39 -5.66
N VAL A 390 14.34 -4.01 -4.63
CA VAL A 390 14.10 -3.37 -3.34
C VAL A 390 15.01 -3.90 -2.26
N LEU A 391 15.20 -5.22 -2.18
CA LEU A 391 16.00 -5.82 -1.11
C LEU A 391 17.47 -5.45 -1.23
N ASN A 392 18.08 -4.97 -0.16
CA ASN A 392 19.52 -4.67 -0.11
C ASN A 392 20.25 -5.46 0.98
N ASP A 393 19.56 -6.38 1.67
CA ASP A 393 20.21 -7.28 2.60
C ASP A 393 20.93 -8.43 1.88
N ARG A 394 22.27 -8.35 1.88
CA ARG A 394 23.12 -9.33 1.22
C ARG A 394 23.03 -10.72 1.85
N LYS A 395 22.70 -10.86 3.14
CA LYS A 395 22.60 -12.16 3.81
C LYS A 395 21.36 -12.90 3.32
N GLN A 396 20.20 -12.25 3.30
CA GLN A 396 18.95 -12.83 2.80
C GLN A 396 19.05 -13.18 1.32
N LEU A 397 19.64 -12.32 0.48
CA LEU A 397 19.83 -12.61 -0.94
C LEU A 397 20.77 -13.80 -1.18
N LYS A 398 21.87 -13.92 -0.41
CA LYS A 398 22.76 -15.09 -0.47
C LYS A 398 22.05 -16.37 -0.04
N GLN A 399 21.23 -16.30 0.99
CA GLN A 399 20.48 -17.45 1.47
C GLN A 399 19.48 -17.93 0.40
N LEU A 400 18.76 -17.02 -0.24
CA LEU A 400 17.88 -17.34 -1.36
C LEU A 400 18.66 -17.96 -2.53
N ASP A 401 19.76 -17.33 -2.93
CA ASP A 401 20.64 -17.83 -3.99
C ASP A 401 21.14 -19.26 -3.71
N TYR A 402 21.45 -19.56 -2.45
CA TYR A 402 21.88 -20.88 -2.00
C TYR A 402 20.74 -21.89 -2.00
N THR A 403 19.59 -21.55 -1.40
CA THR A 403 18.41 -22.43 -1.31
C THR A 403 17.93 -22.85 -2.71
N ILE A 404 17.84 -21.91 -3.65
CA ILE A 404 17.41 -22.21 -5.02
C ILE A 404 18.39 -23.15 -5.72
N ALA A 405 19.69 -22.85 -5.61
CA ALA A 405 20.73 -23.67 -6.22
C ALA A 405 20.76 -25.09 -5.62
N LEU A 406 20.60 -25.19 -4.29
CA LEU A 406 20.55 -26.47 -3.59
C LEU A 406 19.35 -27.29 -4.04
N HIS A 407 18.17 -26.70 -4.12
CA HIS A 407 16.96 -27.39 -4.57
C HIS A 407 17.08 -27.93 -6.00
N ILE A 408 17.60 -27.11 -6.94
CA ILE A 408 17.85 -27.56 -8.31
C ILE A 408 18.90 -28.67 -8.34
N SER A 409 19.99 -28.55 -7.59
CA SER A 409 21.03 -29.58 -7.48
C SER A 409 20.46 -30.92 -6.98
N GLN A 410 19.56 -30.90 -5.98
CA GLN A 410 18.88 -32.09 -5.49
C GLN A 410 17.97 -32.71 -6.55
N LEU A 411 17.18 -31.91 -7.27
CA LEU A 411 16.30 -32.38 -8.34
C LEU A 411 17.07 -33.00 -9.52
N VAL A 412 18.26 -32.47 -9.83
CA VAL A 412 19.08 -32.98 -10.94
C VAL A 412 19.94 -34.17 -10.54
N SER A 413 20.43 -34.23 -9.30
CA SER A 413 21.27 -35.34 -8.85
C SER A 413 20.49 -36.52 -8.27
N GLY A 414 19.25 -36.30 -7.81
CA GLY A 414 18.50 -37.27 -7.01
C GLY A 414 19.04 -37.45 -5.58
N VAL A 415 20.10 -36.71 -5.20
CA VAL A 415 20.74 -36.80 -3.89
C VAL A 415 20.18 -35.71 -2.98
N SER A 416 19.79 -36.08 -1.76
CA SER A 416 19.27 -35.12 -0.78
C SER A 416 20.36 -34.29 -0.11
N GLY A 417 20.04 -33.02 0.16
CA GLY A 417 20.88 -32.09 0.90
C GLY A 417 22.16 -31.66 0.17
N VAL A 418 23.09 -31.10 0.94
CA VAL A 418 24.32 -30.44 0.44
C VAL A 418 25.22 -31.39 -0.37
N ARG A 419 25.10 -32.72 -0.15
CA ARG A 419 25.85 -33.73 -0.91
C ARG A 419 25.53 -33.71 -2.40
N SER A 420 24.35 -33.21 -2.79
CA SER A 420 23.97 -33.02 -4.19
C SER A 420 24.99 -32.18 -4.97
N PHE A 421 25.64 -31.21 -4.33
CA PHE A 421 26.64 -30.37 -4.97
C PHE A 421 27.94 -31.11 -5.36
N ARG A 422 28.16 -32.35 -4.87
CA ARG A 422 29.25 -33.20 -5.34
C ARG A 422 28.99 -33.72 -6.76
N THR A 423 27.72 -33.93 -7.09
CA THR A 423 27.27 -34.38 -8.42
C THR A 423 27.02 -33.19 -9.34
N VAL A 424 26.34 -32.17 -8.84
CA VAL A 424 26.00 -30.94 -9.60
C VAL A 424 26.56 -29.74 -8.86
N ALA A 425 27.81 -29.38 -9.16
CA ALA A 425 28.48 -28.29 -8.44
C ALA A 425 27.73 -26.94 -8.56
N TYR A 426 27.75 -26.15 -7.48
CA TYR A 426 27.17 -24.80 -7.44
C TYR A 426 27.68 -23.93 -8.60
N ARG A 427 28.96 -24.06 -8.95
CA ARG A 427 29.58 -23.37 -10.09
C ARG A 427 28.96 -23.75 -11.43
N THR A 428 28.63 -25.03 -11.63
CA THR A 428 27.97 -25.52 -12.85
C THR A 428 26.62 -24.85 -13.04
N LEU A 429 25.80 -24.77 -11.98
CA LEU A 429 24.50 -24.09 -12.04
C LEU A 429 24.62 -22.63 -12.48
N ARG A 430 25.60 -21.91 -11.94
CA ARG A 430 25.78 -20.47 -12.18
C ARG A 430 26.46 -20.15 -13.51
N GLU A 431 27.54 -20.84 -13.84
CA GLU A 431 28.37 -20.51 -15.01
C GLU A 431 27.95 -21.27 -16.26
N LYS A 432 27.60 -22.56 -16.15
CA LYS A 432 27.26 -23.39 -17.31
C LYS A 432 25.77 -23.38 -17.62
N TRP A 433 24.92 -23.36 -16.58
CA TRP A 433 23.45 -23.40 -16.73
C TRP A 433 22.78 -22.05 -16.47
N GLN A 434 23.59 -20.99 -16.30
CA GLN A 434 23.16 -19.60 -16.25
C GLN A 434 22.07 -19.27 -15.21
N LEU A 435 22.06 -19.96 -14.07
CA LEU A 435 21.19 -19.59 -12.94
C LEU A 435 21.59 -18.19 -12.43
N LYS A 436 20.70 -17.22 -12.61
CA LYS A 436 20.92 -15.81 -12.24
C LYS A 436 21.05 -15.64 -10.74
N SER A 437 22.07 -14.92 -10.30
CA SER A 437 22.30 -14.64 -8.86
C SER A 437 21.61 -13.35 -8.49
N LEU A 438 20.72 -13.42 -7.49
CA LEU A 438 20.05 -12.25 -6.93
C LEU A 438 21.06 -11.26 -6.34
N VAL A 439 22.14 -11.76 -5.71
CA VAL A 439 23.23 -10.91 -5.23
C VAL A 439 23.95 -10.19 -6.38
N LYS A 440 24.22 -10.89 -7.50
CA LYS A 440 24.85 -10.26 -8.66
C LYS A 440 23.93 -9.25 -9.34
N ILE A 441 22.65 -9.61 -9.56
CA ILE A 441 21.63 -8.71 -10.09
C ILE A 441 21.52 -7.45 -9.24
N ARG A 442 21.59 -7.58 -7.91
CA ARG A 442 21.55 -6.44 -7.01
C ARG A 442 22.78 -5.54 -7.13
N ASN A 443 23.94 -6.11 -7.42
CA ASN A 443 25.18 -5.36 -7.50
C ASN A 443 25.37 -4.60 -8.82
N THR A 444 24.52 -4.80 -9.83
CA THR A 444 24.57 -4.02 -11.07
C THR A 444 24.15 -2.57 -10.83
N HIS A 445 24.77 -1.63 -11.56
CA HIS A 445 24.69 -0.19 -11.30
C HIS A 445 23.24 0.35 -11.32
N GLU A 446 22.43 -0.09 -12.28
CA GLU A 446 21.01 0.30 -12.42
C GLU A 446 20.16 -0.03 -11.18
N ASN A 447 20.44 -1.15 -10.51
CA ASN A 447 19.68 -1.57 -9.32
C ASN A 447 20.19 -0.92 -8.03
N ARG A 448 21.38 -0.30 -8.03
CA ARG A 448 21.89 0.45 -6.87
C ARG A 448 21.17 1.79 -6.72
N GLU A 449 20.88 2.47 -7.82
CA GLU A 449 20.20 3.78 -7.82
C GLU A 449 18.71 3.65 -7.43
N LEU A 450 18.00 2.66 -7.99
CA LEU A 450 16.59 2.38 -7.66
C LEU A 450 16.36 2.06 -6.17
N ALA A 451 17.39 1.59 -5.47
CA ALA A 451 17.36 1.26 -4.04
C ALA A 451 17.77 2.38 -3.10
N GLN A 452 18.31 3.47 -3.64
CA GLN A 452 18.54 4.69 -2.90
C GLN A 452 17.32 5.62 -2.99
N GLY A 453 16.21 5.14 -3.59
CA GLY A 453 15.03 5.92 -3.94
C GLY A 453 15.31 6.81 -5.16
N PRO A 454 14.29 7.20 -5.94
CA PRO A 454 14.51 8.21 -6.97
C PRO A 454 15.10 9.45 -6.29
N GLY A 455 16.30 9.85 -6.73
CA GLY A 455 16.73 11.22 -6.53
C GLY A 455 15.65 12.11 -7.11
N LEU A 456 15.14 13.05 -6.32
CA LEU A 456 14.32 14.15 -6.79
C LEU A 456 15.13 14.91 -7.86
N HIS A 457 15.07 14.44 -9.10
CA HIS A 457 15.37 15.28 -10.25
C HIS A 457 14.09 16.05 -10.54
N ARG A 458 14.17 17.33 -10.10
CA ARG A 458 13.34 18.50 -10.33
C ARG A 458 12.13 18.37 -11.24
#